data_AF-A0A7R6P1Q1-F1
#
_entry.id   AF-A0A7R6P1Q1-F1
#
_cell.length_a   1.000
_cell.length_b   1.000
_cell.length_c   1.000
_cell.angle_alpha   90.00
_cell.angle_beta   90.00
_cell.angle_gamma   90.00
#
_symmetry.space_group_name_H-M   'P 1'
#
loop_
_entity.id
_entity.type
_entity.pdbx_description
1 polymer ?
#
loop_
_entity_poly.entity_id
_entity_poly.type
_entity_poly.pdbx_seq_one_letter_code
_entity_poly.pdbx_strand_id
1 'polypeptide(L)'
;MMLKIILYAYTQSVFSGRRIEKLLHDSIRMMWLAQDQTPSYKTINRFRVNPNTDALIESLFIQFHSQCLKQNLIDNNSIFIDGT
;
A
#
# COMPACT_ATOMS: atom_id res chain seq x y z
N MET A 1 -1.79 -7.41 -9.16
CA MET A 1 -0.62 -7.73 -8.32
C MET A 1 -0.01 -6.46 -7.70
N MET A 2 0.49 -5.52 -8.49
CA MET A 2 1.08 -4.26 -7.98
C MET A 2 0.13 -3.39 -7.14
N LEU A 3 -1.12 -3.25 -7.57
CA LEU A 3 -2.09 -2.40 -6.89
C LEU A 3 -2.39 -2.86 -5.45
N LYS A 4 -2.65 -4.16 -5.25
CA LYS A 4 -2.95 -4.74 -3.93
C LYS A 4 -1.80 -4.52 -2.94
N ILE A 5 -0.55 -4.77 -3.37
CA ILE A 5 0.62 -4.60 -2.51
C ILE A 5 0.87 -3.13 -2.17
N ILE A 6 0.64 -2.20 -3.11
CA ILE A 6 0.82 -0.77 -2.87
C ILE A 6 -0.23 -0.23 -1.90
N LEU A 7 -1.52 -0.55 -2.14
CA LEU A 7 -2.60 -0.14 -1.24
C LEU A 7 -2.37 -0.66 0.17
N TYR A 8 -1.99 -1.94 0.30
CA TYR A 8 -1.67 -2.52 1.60
C TYR A 8 -0.46 -1.86 2.27
N ALA A 9 0.61 -1.56 1.54
CA ALA A 9 1.76 -0.88 2.10
C ALA A 9 1.41 0.53 2.62
N TYR A 10 0.53 1.25 1.92
CA TYR A 10 0.11 2.59 2.31
C TYR A 10 -0.76 2.59 3.57
N THR A 11 -1.57 1.54 3.83
CA THR A 11 -2.28 1.41 5.12
C THR A 11 -1.34 1.21 6.30
N GLN A 12 -0.12 0.74 6.06
CA GLN A 12 0.95 0.59 7.05
C GLN A 12 1.91 1.79 7.08
N SER A 13 1.55 2.91 6.43
CA SER A 13 2.40 4.10 6.27
C SER A 13 3.75 3.83 5.61
N VAL A 14 3.83 2.82 4.72
CA VAL A 14 5.05 2.47 3.98
C VAL A 14 4.98 2.95 2.54
N PHE A 15 5.60 4.12 2.29
CA PHE A 15 5.56 4.77 0.98
C PHE A 15 6.84 4.58 0.14
N SER A 16 7.96 4.16 0.74
CA SER A 16 9.22 3.98 0.01
C SER A 16 9.22 2.66 -0.77
N GLY A 17 9.48 2.70 -2.08
CA GLY A 17 9.51 1.50 -2.92
C GLY A 17 10.49 0.43 -2.42
N ARG A 18 11.63 0.82 -1.83
CA ARG A 18 12.58 -0.11 -1.21
C ARG A 18 12.04 -0.73 0.07
N ARG A 19 11.28 0.03 0.87
CA ARG A 19 10.62 -0.51 2.06
C ARG A 19 9.51 -1.49 1.67
N ILE A 20 8.77 -1.21 0.59
CA ILE A 20 7.75 -2.11 0.03
C ILE A 20 8.41 -3.40 -0.49
N GLU A 21 9.52 -3.31 -1.21
CA GLU A 21 10.32 -4.46 -1.64
C GLU A 21 10.78 -5.31 -0.44
N LYS A 22 11.30 -4.67 0.62
CA LYS A 22 11.67 -5.38 1.85
C LYS A 22 10.49 -6.09 2.50
N LEU A 23 9.31 -5.47 2.54
CA LEU A 23 8.10 -6.10 3.09
C LEU A 23 7.69 -7.37 2.34
N LEU A 24 7.98 -7.46 1.02
CA LEU A 24 7.69 -8.66 0.23
C LEU A 24 8.53 -9.88 0.66
N HIS A 25 9.59 -9.68 1.44
CA HIS A 25 10.40 -10.75 2.02
C HIS A 25 10.16 -10.94 3.52
N ASP A 26 9.87 -9.86 4.25
CA ASP A 26 9.80 -9.90 5.72
C ASP A 26 8.38 -10.11 6.27
N SER A 27 7.33 -9.85 5.47
CA SER A 27 5.93 -9.91 5.93
C SER A 27 5.16 -11.04 5.25
N ILE A 28 4.73 -12.03 6.03
CA ILE A 28 3.89 -13.14 5.56
C ILE A 28 2.62 -12.63 4.88
N ARG A 29 2.00 -11.55 5.42
CA ARG A 29 0.82 -10.94 4.82
C ARG A 29 1.12 -10.38 3.43
N MET A 30 2.28 -9.77 3.26
CA MET A 30 2.71 -9.18 2.00
C MET A 30 3.11 -10.26 0.99
N MET A 31 3.79 -11.33 1.42
CA MET A 31 4.11 -12.51 0.61
C MET A 31 2.84 -13.18 0.09
N TRP A 32 1.87 -13.45 0.97
CA TRP A 32 0.59 -14.02 0.61
C TRP A 32 -0.19 -13.11 -0.35
N LEU A 33 -0.24 -11.81 -0.04
CA LEU A 33 -0.87 -10.82 -0.91
C LEU A 33 -0.19 -10.75 -2.27
N ALA A 34 1.13 -10.90 -2.35
CA ALA A 34 1.87 -10.88 -3.61
C ALA A 34 1.85 -12.22 -4.36
N GLN A 35 1.32 -13.29 -3.76
CA GLN A 35 1.35 -14.66 -4.30
C GLN A 35 2.79 -15.10 -4.61
N ASP A 36 3.68 -14.92 -3.64
CA ASP A 36 5.12 -15.21 -3.72
C ASP A 36 5.89 -14.46 -4.82
N GLN A 37 5.27 -13.47 -5.47
CA GLN A 37 5.97 -12.57 -6.38
C GLN A 37 6.70 -11.48 -5.60
N THR A 38 7.96 -11.25 -5.95
CA THR A 38 8.81 -10.23 -5.30
C THR A 38 9.23 -9.17 -6.32
N PRO A 39 8.30 -8.30 -6.80
CA PRO A 39 8.65 -7.25 -7.74
C PRO A 39 9.68 -6.30 -7.13
N SER A 40 10.73 -5.99 -7.89
CA SER A 40 11.79 -5.11 -7.41
C SER A 40 11.30 -3.69 -7.11
N TYR A 41 12.03 -2.92 -6.29
CA TYR A 41 11.70 -1.52 -6.03
C TYR A 41 11.61 -0.68 -7.32
N LYS A 42 12.37 -1.04 -8.36
CA LYS A 42 12.32 -0.37 -9.67
C LYS A 42 10.97 -0.62 -10.36
N THR A 43 10.46 -1.85 -10.29
CA THR A 43 9.15 -2.22 -10.84
C THR A 43 8.03 -1.53 -10.08
N ILE A 44 8.12 -1.51 -8.74
CA ILE A 44 7.18 -0.80 -7.85
C ILE A 44 7.13 0.68 -8.19
N ASN A 45 8.27 1.35 -8.27
CA ASN A 45 8.33 2.77 -8.56
C ASN A 45 7.83 3.07 -9.97
N ARG A 46 8.20 2.28 -10.98
CA ARG A 46 7.72 2.46 -12.37
C ARG A 46 6.19 2.37 -12.47
N PHE A 47 5.58 1.46 -11.71
CA PHE A 47 4.13 1.34 -11.66
C PHE A 47 3.48 2.54 -10.96
N ARG A 48 4.09 3.06 -9.88
CA ARG A 48 3.53 4.20 -9.13
C ARG A 48 3.60 5.51 -9.90
N VAL A 49 4.73 5.81 -10.53
CA VAL A 49 4.95 7.10 -11.22
C VAL A 49 4.30 7.19 -12.59
N ASN A 50 3.68 6.10 -13.08
CA ASN A 50 2.97 6.13 -14.35
C ASN A 50 1.69 6.97 -14.17
N PRO A 51 1.47 8.02 -14.99
CA PRO A 51 0.35 8.95 -14.81
C PRO A 51 -1.03 8.28 -14.77
N ASN A 52 -1.22 7.18 -15.51
CA ASN A 52 -2.48 6.46 -15.55
C ASN A 52 -2.79 5.71 -14.25
N THR A 53 -1.75 5.30 -13.52
CA THR A 53 -1.87 4.52 -12.29
C THR A 53 -1.70 5.38 -11.04
N ASP A 54 -0.98 6.50 -11.11
CA ASP A 54 -0.77 7.40 -9.97
C ASP A 54 -2.10 7.96 -9.43
N ALA A 55 -2.88 8.60 -10.30
CA ALA A 55 -4.22 9.11 -9.96
C ALA A 55 -5.19 8.00 -9.55
N LEU A 56 -5.03 6.80 -10.12
CA LEU A 56 -5.84 5.64 -9.76
C LEU A 56 -5.50 5.13 -8.35
N ILE A 57 -4.23 5.08 -7.97
CA ILE A 57 -3.79 4.63 -6.64
C ILE A 57 -4.34 5.57 -5.56
N GLU A 58 -4.24 6.88 -5.79
CA GLU A 58 -4.76 7.89 -4.86
C GLU A 58 -6.27 7.75 -4.64
N SER A 59 -7.04 7.76 -5.73
CA SER A 59 -8.50 7.65 -5.67
C SER A 59 -8.97 6.32 -5.05
N LEU A 60 -8.29 5.22 -5.35
CA LEU A 60 -8.60 3.91 -4.76
C LEU A 60 -8.24 3.84 -3.29
N PHE A 61 -7.13 4.45 -2.86
CA PHE A 61 -6.75 4.44 -1.44
C PHE A 61 -7.80 5.16 -0.59
N ILE A 62 -8.26 6.33 -1.04
CA ILE A 62 -9.31 7.10 -0.37
C ILE A 62 -10.61 6.29 -0.28
N GLN A 63 -11.04 5.67 -1.40
CA GLN A 63 -12.25 4.86 -1.44
C GLN A 63 -12.13 3.62 -0.54
N PHE A 64 -10.99 2.93 -0.60
CA PHE A 64 -10.72 1.76 0.22
C PHE A 64 -10.78 2.10 1.71
N HIS A 65 -10.09 3.15 2.14
CA HIS A 65 -10.11 3.62 3.52
C HIS A 65 -11.53 4.01 3.96
N SER A 66 -12.27 4.77 3.14
CA SER A 66 -13.65 5.16 3.41
C SER A 66 -14.58 3.95 3.55
N GLN A 67 -14.41 2.92 2.72
CA GLN A 67 -15.19 1.69 2.81
C GLN A 67 -14.86 0.90 4.08
N CYS A 68 -13.59 0.77 4.44
CA CYS A 68 -13.18 0.11 5.67
C CYS A 68 -13.78 0.81 6.91
N LEU A 69 -13.78 2.15 6.94
CA LEU A 69 -14.43 2.93 8.00
C LEU A 69 -15.94 2.67 8.04
N LYS A 70 -16.62 2.73 6.91
CA LYS A 70 -18.08 2.50 6.82
C LYS A 70 -18.47 1.10 7.29
N GLN A 71 -17.59 0.12 7.12
CA GLN A 71 -17.80 -1.27 7.54
C GLN A 71 -17.33 -1.55 8.97
N ASN A 72 -16.86 -0.54 9.71
CA ASN A 72 -16.26 -0.68 11.04
C ASN A 72 -15.12 -1.72 11.08
N LEU A 73 -14.35 -1.82 9.99
CA LEU A 73 -13.17 -2.68 9.91
C LEU A 73 -11.90 -1.98 10.43
N ILE A 74 -11.93 -0.66 10.52
CA ILE A 74 -10.87 0.19 11.06
C ILE A 74 -11.51 1.29 11.91
N ASP A 75 -10.85 1.67 13.00
CA ASP A 75 -11.29 2.76 13.86
C ASP A 75 -10.63 4.08 13.45
N ASN A 76 -11.40 5.18 13.44
CA ASN A 76 -10.87 6.53 13.20
C ASN A 76 -9.96 7.06 14.33
N ASN A 77 -9.76 6.28 15.40
CA ASN A 77 -9.05 6.68 16.60
C ASN A 77 -7.53 6.49 16.54
N SER A 78 -6.97 6.02 15.42
CA SER A 78 -5.52 6.13 15.19
C SER A 78 -5.19 7.58 14.84
N ILE A 79 -5.11 8.43 15.87
CA ILE A 79 -4.52 9.76 15.79
C ILE A 79 -3.06 9.55 15.39
N PHE A 80 -2.76 9.74 14.11
CA PHE A 80 -1.38 9.91 13.67
C PHE A 80 -0.95 11.30 14.13
N ILE A 81 -0.37 11.37 15.34
CA ILE A 81 0.49 12.47 15.73
C ILE A 81 1.76 12.27 14.90
N ASP A 82 1.79 12.82 13.69
CA ASP A 82 3.02 12.84 12.91
C ASP A 82 3.97 13.83 13.59
N GLY A 83 4.85 13.29 14.43
CA GLY A 83 6.06 13.96 14.87
C GLY A 83 7.13 13.72 13.82
N THR A 84 7.65 14.83 13.27
CA THR A 84 8.77 15.01 12.30
C THR A 84 8.50 14.81 10.81
#